data_AF-A0A3P1BGF2-F1
#
_entry.id   AF-A0A3P1BGF2-F1
#
_cell.length_a   1.000
_cell.length_b   1.000
_cell.length_c   1.000
_cell.angle_alpha   90.00
_cell.angle_beta   90.00
_cell.angle_gamma   90.00
#
_symmetry.space_group_name_H-M   'P 1'
#
loop_
_entity.id
_entity.type
_entity.pdbx_description
1 polymer ?
#
loop_
_entity_poly.entity_id
_entity_poly.type
_entity_poly.pdbx_seq_one_letter_code
_entity_poly.pdbx_strand_id
1 'polypeptide(L)'
;MSNPPRKPSPPASVDPCKYLDDHPEEFCKSLTLTNPRIDTSWDCLTKRLYKFFEKYAQSYGTSTEDVQDLIQETLIQFMMDISTSKFRCLGYKPIGYVGRICLNKWKSWWKKKKKELPNQVPWDMLFSEFNDGSSLEPGMPIKEDEEEDCSRIAAQKAFNELTPGQQKLMWAHYVEDMKLNDFEKMEDKADGFGKLLHHRAKKKFAELFRKYYNDCQSWKN
;
A
#
# COMPACT_ATOMS: atom_id res chain seq x y z
N MET A 1 48.68 21.41 -9.38
CA MET A 1 47.51 20.70 -8.84
C MET A 1 46.30 21.59 -9.04
N SER A 2 45.45 21.27 -10.02
CA SER A 2 44.27 22.08 -10.35
C SER A 2 43.16 21.76 -9.36
N ASN A 3 42.59 22.78 -8.72
CA ASN A 3 41.44 22.60 -7.83
C ASN A 3 40.26 22.01 -8.61
N PRO A 4 39.58 20.97 -8.10
CA PRO A 4 38.39 20.44 -8.74
C PRO A 4 37.30 21.52 -8.78
N PRO A 5 36.50 21.58 -9.87
CA PRO A 5 35.43 22.55 -10.01
C PRO A 5 34.43 22.41 -8.84
N ARG A 6 34.17 23.52 -8.14
CA ARG A 6 33.13 23.58 -7.10
C ARG A 6 31.79 23.28 -7.75
N LYS A 7 31.12 22.22 -7.28
CA LYS A 7 29.75 21.91 -7.70
C LYS A 7 28.82 23.08 -7.32
N PRO A 8 27.83 23.40 -8.16
CA PRO A 8 26.86 24.44 -7.86
C PRO A 8 26.11 24.07 -6.57
N SER A 9 26.27 24.90 -5.54
CA SER A 9 25.41 24.87 -4.37
C SER A 9 24.06 25.46 -4.74
N PRO A 10 22.93 24.88 -4.29
CA PRO A 10 21.62 25.44 -4.55
C PRO A 10 21.53 26.88 -4.01
N PRO A 11 20.78 27.78 -4.68
CA PRO A 11 20.58 29.15 -4.20
C PRO A 11 19.94 29.12 -2.81
N ALA A 12 20.46 29.96 -1.89
CA ALA A 12 20.19 29.92 -0.45
C ALA A 12 18.71 30.12 -0.02
N SER A 13 17.78 30.33 -0.96
CA SER A 13 16.36 30.60 -0.71
C SER A 13 15.39 29.49 -1.12
N VAL A 14 15.88 28.37 -1.68
CA VAL A 14 15.01 27.28 -2.17
C VAL A 14 15.02 26.12 -1.20
N ASP A 15 13.83 25.62 -0.81
CA ASP A 15 13.69 24.38 -0.04
C ASP A 15 14.53 23.26 -0.71
N PRO A 16 15.55 22.71 -0.01
CA PRO A 16 16.43 21.69 -0.56
C PRO A 16 15.66 20.47 -1.09
N CYS A 17 14.56 20.10 -0.43
CA CYS A 17 13.75 18.99 -0.88
C CYS A 17 13.00 19.33 -2.17
N LYS A 18 12.51 20.57 -2.33
CA LYS A 18 11.84 20.98 -3.56
C LYS A 18 12.80 20.99 -4.75
N TYR A 19 14.01 21.52 -4.58
CA TYR A 19 15.05 21.48 -5.62
C TYR A 19 15.34 20.05 -6.10
N LEU A 20 15.48 19.11 -5.17
CA LEU A 20 15.73 17.69 -5.47
C LEU A 20 14.53 16.98 -6.12
N ASP A 21 13.31 17.53 -6.03
CA ASP A 21 12.14 17.01 -6.77
C ASP A 21 12.19 17.34 -8.26
N ASP A 22 12.70 18.53 -8.58
CA ASP A 22 12.84 19.04 -9.94
C ASP A 22 14.09 18.47 -10.64
N HIS A 23 15.07 17.98 -9.85
CA HIS A 23 16.35 17.45 -10.35
C HIS A 23 16.57 16.00 -9.89
N PRO A 24 15.83 15.01 -10.44
CA PRO A 24 15.85 13.63 -9.98
C PRO A 24 17.22 12.94 -10.15
N GLU A 25 17.99 13.33 -11.16
CA GLU A 25 19.36 12.84 -11.34
C GLU A 25 20.30 13.35 -10.26
N GLU A 26 20.20 14.63 -9.90
CA GLU A 26 21.03 15.22 -8.85
C GLU A 26 20.69 14.63 -7.49
N PHE A 27 19.39 14.39 -7.24
CA PHE A 27 18.95 13.69 -6.04
C PHE A 27 19.45 12.25 -5.96
N CYS A 28 19.44 11.54 -7.08
CA CYS A 28 20.00 10.19 -7.11
C CYS A 28 21.52 10.21 -6.89
N LYS A 29 22.24 11.13 -7.55
CA LYS A 29 23.68 11.30 -7.38
C LYS A 29 24.02 11.67 -5.93
N SER A 30 23.27 12.57 -5.30
CA SER A 30 23.52 12.98 -3.91
C SER A 30 23.30 11.86 -2.90
N LEU A 31 22.40 10.93 -3.17
CA LEU A 31 22.18 9.73 -2.35
C LEU A 31 23.25 8.66 -2.54
N THR A 32 23.84 8.55 -3.73
CA THR A 32 24.81 7.50 -4.10
C THR A 32 26.27 7.89 -3.88
N LEU A 33 26.56 9.18 -3.72
CA LEU A 33 27.88 9.64 -3.32
C LEU A 33 28.20 9.13 -1.92
N THR A 34 29.16 8.20 -1.87
CA THR A 34 29.58 7.53 -0.63
C THR A 34 30.39 8.45 0.28
N ASN A 35 30.94 9.56 -0.24
CA ASN A 35 31.71 10.50 0.55
C ASN A 35 31.85 11.90 -0.13
N PRO A 36 31.44 13.01 0.53
CA PRO A 36 30.63 13.06 1.75
C PRO A 36 29.18 12.69 1.44
N ARG A 37 28.56 11.94 2.38
CA ARG A 37 27.13 11.69 2.34
C ARG A 37 26.40 13.01 2.55
N ILE A 38 25.48 13.35 1.65
CA ILE A 38 24.73 14.60 1.74
C ILE A 38 23.50 14.34 2.63
N ASP A 39 23.61 14.68 3.92
CA ASP A 39 22.55 14.42 4.93
C ASP A 39 21.19 14.98 4.50
N THR A 40 21.17 16.18 3.91
CA THR A 40 19.95 16.82 3.42
C THR A 40 19.19 15.97 2.39
N SER A 41 19.90 15.20 1.54
CA SER A 41 19.26 14.33 0.57
C SER A 41 18.60 13.12 1.24
N TRP A 42 19.26 12.55 2.25
CA TRP A 42 18.72 11.44 3.03
C TRP A 42 17.52 11.87 3.88
N ASP A 43 17.55 13.08 4.44
CA ASP A 43 16.41 13.67 5.14
C ASP A 43 15.21 13.88 4.21
N CYS A 44 15.44 14.43 3.01
CA CYS A 44 14.39 14.61 2.02
C CYS A 44 13.79 13.27 1.58
N LEU A 45 14.63 12.25 1.35
CA LEU A 45 14.15 10.91 1.02
C LEU A 45 13.28 10.33 2.14
N THR A 46 13.75 10.43 3.39
CA THR A 46 13.06 9.92 4.57
C THR A 46 11.71 10.61 4.76
N LYS A 47 11.67 11.95 4.73
CA LYS A 47 10.42 12.73 4.85
C LYS A 47 9.41 12.37 3.77
N ARG A 48 9.86 12.21 2.52
CA ARG A 48 8.99 11.80 1.41
C ARG A 48 8.47 10.38 1.61
N LEU A 49 9.33 9.46 2.05
CA LEU A 49 8.94 8.09 2.31
C LEU A 49 7.91 8.00 3.43
N TYR A 50 8.10 8.72 4.54
CA TYR A 50 7.11 8.88 5.60
C TYR A 50 5.77 9.38 5.05
N LYS A 51 5.77 10.54 4.39
CA LYS A 51 4.54 11.13 3.85
C LYS A 51 3.79 10.20 2.89
N PHE A 52 4.52 9.45 2.08
CA PHE A 52 3.95 8.49 1.13
C PHE A 52 3.41 7.23 1.83
N PHE A 53 4.18 6.66 2.74
CA PHE A 53 3.92 5.33 3.28
C PHE A 53 3.05 5.35 4.54
N GLU A 54 3.19 6.34 5.40
CA GLU A 54 2.48 6.43 6.68
C GLU A 54 0.96 6.44 6.50
N LYS A 55 0.44 7.37 5.69
CA LYS A 55 -1.01 7.46 5.41
C LYS A 55 -1.54 6.16 4.81
N TYR A 56 -0.74 5.53 3.94
CA TYR A 56 -1.12 4.27 3.31
C TYR A 56 -1.13 3.11 4.32
N ALA A 57 -0.11 2.96 5.16
CA ALA A 57 -0.04 1.84 6.10
C ALA A 57 -1.03 1.98 7.27
N GLN A 58 -1.25 3.21 7.74
CA GLN A 58 -2.22 3.52 8.79
C GLN A 58 -3.66 3.26 8.34
N SER A 59 -4.01 3.45 7.06
CA SER A 59 -5.35 3.09 6.56
C SER A 59 -5.63 1.58 6.62
N TYR A 60 -4.61 0.75 6.87
CA TYR A 60 -4.71 -0.69 7.12
C TYR A 60 -4.43 -1.05 8.59
N GLY A 61 -4.45 -0.09 9.52
CA GLY A 61 -4.26 -0.37 10.95
C GLY A 61 -2.82 -0.72 11.36
N THR A 62 -1.84 -0.31 10.56
CA THR A 62 -0.41 -0.41 10.97
C THR A 62 -0.12 0.66 12.02
N SER A 63 0.51 0.30 13.13
CA SER A 63 0.87 1.27 14.17
C SER A 63 1.94 2.23 13.67
N THR A 64 2.03 3.43 14.26
CA THR A 64 3.06 4.39 13.88
C THR A 64 4.46 3.82 14.13
N GLU A 65 4.67 3.10 15.25
CA GLU A 65 5.95 2.45 15.56
C GLU A 65 6.35 1.44 14.48
N ASP A 66 5.42 0.55 14.08
CA ASP A 66 5.65 -0.42 12.99
C ASP A 66 5.99 0.29 11.67
N VAL A 67 5.37 1.44 11.38
CA VAL A 67 5.69 2.25 10.20
C VAL A 67 7.12 2.79 10.28
N GLN A 68 7.54 3.30 11.43
CA GLN A 68 8.90 3.81 11.63
C GLN A 68 9.94 2.71 11.43
N ASP A 69 9.71 1.53 12.01
CA ASP A 69 10.58 0.36 11.88
C ASP A 69 10.72 -0.07 10.41
N LEU A 70 9.59 -0.20 9.69
CA LEU A 70 9.58 -0.56 8.28
C LEU A 70 10.34 0.46 7.41
N ILE A 71 10.22 1.75 7.73
CA ILE A 71 10.96 2.81 7.04
C ILE A 71 12.46 2.69 7.31
N GLN A 72 12.87 2.51 8.57
CA GLN A 72 14.28 2.35 8.93
C GLN A 72 14.90 1.13 8.24
N GLU A 73 14.24 -0.03 8.30
CA GLU A 73 14.69 -1.24 7.60
C GLU A 73 14.80 -1.03 6.09
N THR A 74 13.87 -0.27 5.51
CA THR A 74 13.87 0.05 4.08
C THR A 74 15.07 0.91 3.71
N LEU A 75 15.38 1.93 4.51
CA LEU A 75 16.54 2.80 4.29
C LEU A 75 17.85 2.03 4.43
N ILE A 76 17.95 1.10 5.40
CA ILE A 76 19.10 0.19 5.55
C ILE A 76 19.26 -0.68 4.30
N GLN A 77 18.19 -1.32 3.83
CA GLN A 77 18.24 -2.11 2.60
C GLN A 77 18.65 -1.26 1.39
N PHE A 78 18.16 -0.02 1.31
CA PHE A 78 18.50 0.88 0.22
C PHE A 78 19.99 1.27 0.24
N MET A 79 20.57 1.53 1.42
CA MET A 79 22.01 1.74 1.56
C MET A 79 22.81 0.53 1.06
N MET A 80 22.38 -0.68 1.40
CA MET A 80 23.00 -1.91 0.93
C MET A 80 22.85 -2.11 -0.58
N ASP A 81 21.70 -1.75 -1.16
CA ASP A 81 21.48 -1.82 -2.61
C ASP A 81 22.38 -0.82 -3.36
N ILE A 82 22.68 0.33 -2.77
CA ILE A 82 23.66 1.29 -3.30
C ILE A 82 25.07 0.69 -3.23
N SER A 83 25.49 0.19 -2.06
CA SER A 83 26.86 -0.33 -1.87
C SER A 83 27.16 -1.56 -2.74
N THR A 84 26.16 -2.39 -2.99
CA THR A 84 26.24 -3.57 -3.85
C THR A 84 25.99 -3.27 -5.33
N SER A 85 25.81 -2.00 -5.71
CA SER A 85 25.51 -1.57 -7.09
C SER A 85 24.22 -2.19 -7.70
N LYS A 86 23.33 -2.71 -6.85
CA LYS A 86 22.00 -3.22 -7.23
C LYS A 86 21.04 -2.08 -7.57
N PHE A 87 21.21 -0.93 -6.90
CA PHE A 87 20.58 0.31 -7.30
C PHE A 87 21.56 1.17 -8.11
N ARG A 88 21.10 1.71 -9.25
CA ARG A 88 21.87 2.63 -10.10
C ARG A 88 21.02 3.82 -10.50
N CYS A 89 21.64 4.99 -10.57
CA CYS A 89 21.01 6.21 -11.04
C CYS A 89 20.81 6.18 -12.55
N LEU A 90 19.61 5.80 -13.00
CA LEU A 90 19.22 5.73 -14.41
C LEU A 90 18.19 6.81 -14.78
N GLY A 91 18.19 7.94 -14.08
CA GLY A 91 17.25 9.05 -14.32
C GLY A 91 15.87 8.91 -13.66
N TYR A 92 15.58 7.78 -13.01
CA TYR A 92 14.34 7.60 -12.24
C TYR A 92 14.43 8.22 -10.83
N LYS A 93 13.29 8.70 -10.32
CA LYS A 93 13.19 9.22 -8.95
C LYS A 93 13.50 8.12 -7.92
N PRO A 94 14.52 8.29 -7.04
CA PRO A 94 14.90 7.29 -6.04
C PRO A 94 13.73 6.82 -5.15
N ILE A 95 12.81 7.75 -4.83
CA ILE A 95 11.62 7.47 -4.01
C ILE A 95 10.76 6.31 -4.55
N GLY A 96 10.68 6.13 -5.88
CA GLY A 96 9.89 5.05 -6.47
C GLY A 96 10.49 3.67 -6.20
N TYR A 97 11.82 3.57 -6.21
CA TYR A 97 12.54 2.34 -5.88
C TYR A 97 12.41 2.02 -4.38
N VAL A 98 12.69 3.01 -3.54
CA VAL A 98 12.64 2.87 -2.07
C VAL A 98 11.22 2.57 -1.59
N GLY A 99 10.21 3.26 -2.13
CA GLY A 99 8.81 3.02 -1.83
C GLY A 99 8.37 1.59 -2.19
N ARG A 100 8.89 1.02 -3.29
CA ARG A 100 8.63 -0.38 -3.65
C ARG A 100 9.23 -1.37 -2.66
N ILE A 101 10.44 -1.11 -2.17
CA ILE A 101 11.05 -1.93 -1.09
C ILE A 101 10.17 -1.86 0.16
N CYS A 102 9.77 -0.66 0.56
CA CYS A 102 8.93 -0.43 1.74
C CYS A 102 7.60 -1.20 1.66
N LEU A 103 6.89 -1.06 0.54
CA LEU A 103 5.62 -1.76 0.30
C LEU A 103 5.78 -3.28 0.31
N ASN A 104 6.87 -3.82 -0.23
CA ASN A 104 7.13 -5.26 -0.22
C ASN A 104 7.43 -5.78 1.19
N LYS A 105 8.20 -5.03 1.98
CA LYS A 105 8.46 -5.33 3.39
C LYS A 105 7.16 -5.29 4.18
N TRP A 106 6.37 -4.22 4.04
CA TRP A 106 5.08 -4.08 4.69
C TRP A 106 4.11 -5.20 4.33
N LYS A 107 3.96 -5.56 3.05
CA LYS A 107 3.12 -6.71 2.64
C LYS A 107 3.58 -8.02 3.28
N SER A 108 4.89 -8.20 3.46
CA SER A 108 5.44 -9.40 4.08
C SER A 108 5.19 -9.40 5.59
N TRP A 109 5.39 -8.26 6.25
CA TRP A 109 5.05 -8.04 7.65
C TRP A 109 3.55 -8.26 7.91
N TRP A 110 2.69 -7.64 7.11
CA TRP A 110 1.24 -7.78 7.19
C TRP A 110 0.78 -9.23 7.01
N LYS A 111 1.38 -9.98 6.08
CA LYS A 111 1.10 -11.40 5.91
C LYS A 111 1.52 -12.24 7.12
N LYS A 112 2.65 -11.91 7.76
CA LYS A 112 3.11 -12.57 8.99
C LYS A 112 2.17 -12.26 10.15
N LYS A 113 1.84 -10.98 10.36
CA LYS A 113 0.90 -10.53 11.38
C LYS A 113 -0.48 -11.17 11.19
N LYS A 114 -1.03 -11.17 9.97
CA LYS A 114 -2.30 -11.86 9.64
C LYS A 114 -2.23 -13.38 9.80
N LYS A 115 -1.05 -14.01 9.68
CA LYS A 115 -0.86 -15.45 9.94
C LYS A 115 -0.74 -15.75 11.45
N GLU A 116 -0.27 -14.81 12.24
CA GLU A 116 -0.12 -14.92 13.70
C GLU A 116 -1.42 -14.57 14.44
N LEU A 117 -2.23 -13.65 13.89
CA LEU A 117 -3.58 -13.30 14.36
C LEU A 117 -4.56 -14.49 14.54
N PRO A 118 -4.67 -15.48 13.63
CA PRO A 118 -5.55 -16.64 13.84
C PRO A 118 -5.09 -17.58 14.97
N ASN A 119 -3.95 -17.34 15.62
CA ASN A 119 -3.39 -18.23 16.63
C ASN A 119 -3.24 -17.62 18.03
N GLN A 120 -3.66 -16.38 18.31
CA GLN A 120 -3.28 -15.73 19.58
C GLN A 120 -4.35 -15.00 20.40
N VAL A 121 -5.65 -15.10 20.09
CA VAL A 121 -6.65 -14.64 21.07
C VAL A 121 -7.87 -15.57 21.08
N PRO A 122 -8.13 -16.33 22.16
CA PRO A 122 -9.44 -16.90 22.41
C PRO A 122 -10.44 -15.75 22.42
N TRP A 123 -11.43 -15.78 21.53
CA TRP A 123 -12.46 -14.74 21.43
C TRP A 123 -13.14 -14.46 22.78
N ASP A 124 -13.15 -15.42 23.70
CA ASP A 124 -13.67 -15.30 25.06
C ASP A 124 -12.92 -14.29 25.94
N MET A 125 -11.62 -14.03 25.69
CA MET A 125 -10.85 -13.03 26.45
C MET A 125 -11.04 -11.60 25.96
N LEU A 126 -11.48 -11.38 24.72
CA LEU A 126 -11.65 -10.03 24.17
C LEU A 126 -12.95 -9.35 24.66
N PHE A 127 -13.90 -10.14 25.18
CA PHE A 127 -15.21 -9.64 25.63
C PHE A 127 -15.43 -9.68 27.15
N SER A 128 -14.50 -10.26 27.93
CA SER A 128 -14.61 -10.26 29.39
C SER A 128 -14.28 -8.91 30.03
N GLU A 129 -13.54 -8.03 29.36
CA GLU A 129 -13.15 -6.70 29.88
C GLU A 129 -14.12 -5.56 29.47
N PHE A 130 -15.09 -5.81 28.60
CA PHE A 130 -16.05 -4.79 28.13
C PHE A 130 -17.42 -4.84 28.81
N ASN A 131 -17.60 -5.70 29.83
CA ASN A 131 -18.87 -5.83 30.54
C ASN A 131 -19.01 -4.94 31.78
N ASP A 132 -18.00 -4.11 32.08
CA ASP A 132 -18.14 -3.03 33.06
C ASP A 132 -18.42 -1.70 32.35
N GLY A 133 -19.68 -1.27 32.50
CA GLY A 133 -20.28 -0.16 31.80
C GLY A 133 -19.53 1.16 32.00
N SER A 134 -18.92 1.66 30.94
CA SER A 134 -18.72 3.09 30.78
C SER A 134 -18.96 3.51 29.33
N SER A 135 -19.89 4.45 29.22
CA SER A 135 -20.43 5.10 28.03
C SER A 135 -19.33 5.71 27.15
N LEU A 136 -19.28 5.35 25.87
CA LEU A 136 -18.58 6.11 24.83
C LEU A 136 -19.56 6.40 23.68
N GLU A 137 -19.74 7.69 23.41
CA GLU A 137 -20.73 8.24 22.50
C GLU A 137 -20.46 7.88 21.01
N PRO A 138 -21.52 7.75 20.20
CA PRO A 138 -21.41 7.55 18.76
C PRO A 138 -21.38 8.88 17.99
N GLY A 139 -20.48 8.99 17.01
CA GLY A 139 -20.73 9.81 15.81
C GLY A 139 -19.67 10.85 15.47
N MET A 140 -18.65 10.45 14.72
CA MET A 140 -18.08 11.33 13.70
C MET A 140 -18.73 10.99 12.35
N PRO A 141 -19.35 11.97 11.65
CA PRO A 141 -19.89 11.73 10.32
C PRO A 141 -18.72 11.59 9.35
N ILE A 142 -18.60 10.40 8.75
CA ILE A 142 -17.81 10.21 7.54
C ILE A 142 -18.50 11.06 6.47
N LYS A 143 -17.78 12.03 5.92
CA LYS A 143 -18.28 12.80 4.77
C LYS A 143 -18.38 11.83 3.60
N GLU A 144 -19.61 11.45 3.24
CA GLU A 144 -19.93 10.72 2.01
C GLU A 144 -19.59 11.63 0.83
N ASP A 145 -18.35 11.56 0.35
CA ASP A 145 -17.93 12.24 -0.86
C ASP A 145 -18.60 11.54 -2.06
N GLU A 146 -19.19 12.31 -2.97
CA GLU A 146 -20.03 11.84 -4.09
C GLU A 146 -19.33 10.87 -5.08
N GLU A 147 -18.00 10.70 -4.98
CA GLU A 147 -17.20 9.70 -5.70
C GLU A 147 -17.35 8.28 -5.11
N GLU A 148 -17.64 8.16 -3.82
CA GLU A 148 -17.90 6.87 -3.16
C GLU A 148 -19.19 6.25 -3.69
N ASP A 149 -20.18 7.06 -4.10
CA ASP A 149 -21.45 6.58 -4.61
C ASP A 149 -21.35 5.91 -5.97
N CYS A 150 -20.64 6.51 -6.94
CA CYS A 150 -20.47 5.87 -8.25
C CYS A 150 -19.66 4.57 -8.14
N SER A 151 -18.63 4.57 -7.30
CA SER A 151 -17.82 3.37 -7.04
C SER A 151 -18.66 2.25 -6.42
N ARG A 152 -19.48 2.58 -5.41
CA ARG A 152 -20.37 1.63 -4.73
C ARG A 152 -21.43 1.06 -5.67
N ILE A 153 -22.10 1.92 -6.45
CA ILE A 153 -23.14 1.52 -7.41
C ILE A 153 -22.53 0.64 -8.52
N ALA A 154 -21.37 1.03 -9.06
CA ALA A 154 -20.69 0.25 -10.10
C ALA A 154 -20.25 -1.12 -9.57
N ALA A 155 -19.72 -1.19 -8.35
CA ALA A 155 -19.34 -2.45 -7.71
C ALA A 155 -20.55 -3.37 -7.51
N GLN A 156 -21.67 -2.84 -7.02
CA GLN A 156 -22.88 -3.62 -6.78
C GLN A 156 -23.48 -4.16 -8.09
N LYS A 157 -23.57 -3.32 -9.14
CA LYS A 157 -24.02 -3.77 -10.48
C LYS A 157 -23.08 -4.81 -11.07
N ALA A 158 -21.77 -4.59 -11.02
CA ALA A 158 -20.78 -5.53 -11.53
C ALA A 158 -20.83 -6.88 -10.79
N PHE A 159 -21.08 -6.87 -9.48
CA PHE A 159 -21.24 -8.10 -8.70
C PHE A 159 -22.52 -8.85 -9.07
N ASN A 160 -23.64 -8.15 -9.19
CA ASN A 160 -24.94 -8.75 -9.51
C ASN A 160 -24.99 -9.42 -10.90
N GLU A 161 -24.10 -9.04 -11.82
CA GLU A 161 -23.97 -9.65 -13.15
C GLU A 161 -22.96 -10.81 -13.26
N LEU A 162 -22.26 -11.11 -12.16
CA LEU A 162 -21.50 -12.35 -12.07
C LEU A 162 -22.47 -13.55 -12.00
N THR A 163 -21.99 -14.72 -12.42
CA THR A 163 -22.79 -15.94 -12.23
C THR A 163 -22.94 -16.27 -10.75
N PRO A 164 -24.00 -16.97 -10.30
CA PRO A 164 -24.22 -17.26 -8.88
C PRO A 164 -23.02 -17.94 -8.19
N GLY A 165 -22.36 -18.87 -8.88
CA GLY A 165 -21.15 -19.52 -8.37
C GLY A 165 -19.96 -18.56 -8.21
N GLN A 166 -19.81 -17.59 -9.11
CA GLN A 166 -18.79 -16.54 -9.00
C GLN A 166 -19.11 -15.54 -7.88
N GLN A 167 -20.38 -15.16 -7.73
CA GLN A 167 -20.82 -14.29 -6.63
C GLN A 167 -20.55 -14.94 -5.28
N LYS A 168 -20.97 -16.19 -5.11
CA LYS A 168 -20.77 -16.96 -3.88
C LYS A 168 -19.27 -17.07 -3.54
N LEU A 169 -18.44 -17.41 -4.54
CA LEU A 169 -17.00 -17.49 -4.36
C LEU A 169 -16.38 -16.13 -3.99
N MET A 170 -16.78 -15.05 -4.68
CA MET A 170 -16.27 -13.70 -4.42
C MET A 170 -16.66 -13.23 -3.01
N TRP A 171 -17.90 -13.49 -2.59
CA TRP A 171 -18.39 -13.16 -1.25
C TRP A 171 -17.63 -13.92 -0.17
N ALA A 172 -17.57 -15.25 -0.29
CA ALA A 172 -16.85 -16.10 0.65
C ALA A 172 -15.37 -15.68 0.77
N HIS A 173 -14.72 -15.33 -0.34
CA HIS A 173 -13.30 -14.97 -0.32
C HIS A 173 -13.03 -13.56 0.25
N TYR A 174 -13.84 -12.56 -0.11
CA TYR A 174 -13.55 -11.16 0.23
C TYR A 174 -14.30 -10.63 1.45
N VAL A 175 -15.46 -11.20 1.76
CA VAL A 175 -16.29 -10.80 2.91
C VAL A 175 -16.08 -11.75 4.08
N GLU A 176 -16.05 -13.06 3.81
CA GLU A 176 -15.91 -14.10 4.86
C GLU A 176 -14.44 -14.54 5.06
N ASP A 177 -13.50 -13.97 4.30
CA ASP A 177 -12.06 -14.28 4.32
C ASP A 177 -11.73 -15.79 4.13
N MET A 178 -12.63 -16.53 3.45
CA MET A 178 -12.48 -17.95 3.18
C MET A 178 -11.37 -18.20 2.14
N LYS A 179 -10.55 -19.24 2.37
CA LYS A 179 -9.55 -19.66 1.39
C LYS A 179 -10.23 -20.37 0.22
N LEU A 180 -9.69 -20.20 -0.99
CA LEU A 180 -10.23 -20.82 -2.20
C LEU A 180 -10.29 -22.36 -2.09
N ASN A 181 -9.31 -22.98 -1.44
CA ASN A 181 -9.31 -24.43 -1.22
C ASN A 181 -10.43 -24.89 -0.26
N ASP A 182 -10.82 -24.04 0.69
CA ASP A 182 -11.90 -24.36 1.64
C ASP A 182 -13.27 -24.19 0.95
N PHE A 183 -13.39 -23.21 0.05
CA PHE A 183 -14.55 -23.09 -0.84
C PHE A 183 -14.68 -24.28 -1.80
N GLU A 184 -13.58 -24.77 -2.37
CA GLU A 184 -13.57 -25.97 -3.22
C GLU A 184 -14.10 -27.20 -2.48
N LYS A 185 -13.70 -27.37 -1.22
CA LYS A 185 -14.21 -28.44 -0.34
C LYS A 185 -15.69 -28.27 0.01
N MET A 186 -16.12 -27.04 0.30
CA MET A 186 -17.51 -26.73 0.63
C MET A 186 -18.46 -27.05 -0.54
N GLU A 187 -18.02 -26.79 -1.77
CA GLU A 187 -18.81 -27.02 -2.99
C GLU A 187 -18.63 -28.43 -3.59
N ASP A 188 -17.86 -29.30 -2.93
CA ASP A 188 -17.48 -30.64 -3.39
C ASP A 188 -16.95 -30.62 -4.84
N LYS A 189 -16.00 -29.71 -5.09
CA LYS A 189 -15.37 -29.52 -6.41
C LYS A 189 -13.92 -30.00 -6.41
N ALA A 190 -13.44 -30.33 -7.60
CA ALA A 190 -12.06 -30.73 -7.83
C ALA A 190 -11.06 -29.60 -7.48
N ASP A 191 -9.90 -30.01 -6.97
CA ASP A 191 -8.81 -29.10 -6.63
C ASP A 191 -8.44 -28.17 -7.79
N GLY A 192 -8.34 -26.88 -7.50
CA GLY A 192 -8.00 -25.83 -8.47
C GLY A 192 -9.19 -25.23 -9.23
N PHE A 193 -10.40 -25.79 -9.08
CA PHE A 193 -11.63 -25.20 -9.63
C PHE A 193 -11.88 -23.79 -9.10
N GLY A 194 -11.73 -23.57 -7.80
CA GLY A 194 -11.90 -22.29 -7.12
C GLY A 194 -10.89 -21.26 -7.57
N LYS A 195 -9.62 -21.62 -7.81
CA LYS A 195 -8.62 -20.71 -8.40
C LYS A 195 -9.01 -20.25 -9.80
N LEU A 196 -9.43 -21.18 -10.66
CA LEU A 196 -9.84 -20.86 -12.03
C LEU A 196 -11.12 -20.01 -12.03
N LEU A 197 -12.09 -20.36 -11.19
CA LEU A 197 -13.34 -19.64 -11.03
C LEU A 197 -13.11 -18.22 -10.48
N HIS A 198 -12.24 -18.07 -9.48
CA HIS A 198 -11.82 -16.77 -8.93
C HIS A 198 -11.16 -15.90 -10.00
N HIS A 199 -10.21 -16.45 -10.76
CA HIS A 199 -9.55 -15.71 -11.84
C HIS A 199 -10.57 -15.21 -12.89
N ARG A 200 -11.50 -16.08 -13.31
CA ARG A 200 -12.58 -15.72 -14.25
C ARG A 200 -13.52 -14.66 -13.65
N ALA A 201 -13.93 -14.83 -12.40
CA ALA A 201 -14.80 -13.88 -11.69
C ALA A 201 -14.14 -12.49 -11.60
N LYS A 202 -12.86 -12.44 -11.19
CA LYS A 202 -12.10 -11.20 -11.05
C LYS A 202 -11.94 -10.47 -12.38
N LYS A 203 -11.61 -11.19 -13.46
CA LYS A 203 -11.47 -10.59 -14.80
C LYS A 203 -12.80 -9.99 -15.26
N LYS A 204 -13.89 -10.76 -15.18
CA LYS A 204 -15.23 -10.32 -15.58
C LYS A 204 -15.70 -9.12 -14.73
N PHE A 205 -15.51 -9.19 -13.41
CA PHE A 205 -15.85 -8.12 -12.49
C PHE A 205 -15.12 -6.82 -12.85
N ALA A 206 -13.82 -6.86 -13.15
CA ALA A 206 -13.05 -5.66 -13.50
C ALA A 206 -13.53 -5.01 -14.81
N GLU A 207 -13.90 -5.82 -15.81
CA GLU A 207 -14.48 -5.35 -17.07
C GLU A 207 -15.84 -4.67 -16.83
N LEU A 208 -16.74 -5.32 -16.08
CA LEU A 208 -18.06 -4.79 -15.74
C LEU A 208 -17.98 -3.55 -14.86
N PHE A 209 -17.08 -3.54 -13.88
CA PHE A 209 -16.86 -2.40 -12.99
C PHE A 209 -16.43 -1.18 -13.79
N ARG A 210 -15.43 -1.31 -14.68
CA ARG A 210 -15.01 -0.19 -15.54
C ARG A 210 -16.15 0.35 -16.39
N LYS A 211 -16.96 -0.54 -16.97
CA LYS A 211 -18.13 -0.17 -17.76
C LYS A 211 -19.10 0.67 -16.91
N TYR A 212 -19.56 0.13 -15.78
CA TYR A 212 -20.54 0.82 -14.92
C TYR A 212 -20.00 2.06 -14.25
N TYR A 213 -18.73 2.08 -13.92
CA TYR A 213 -18.07 3.25 -13.34
C TYR A 213 -18.01 4.40 -14.35
N ASN A 214 -17.59 4.12 -15.58
CA ASN A 214 -17.57 5.11 -16.65
C ASN A 214 -18.98 5.60 -17.01
N ASP A 215 -19.96 4.67 -17.08
CA ASP A 215 -21.37 5.02 -17.31
C ASP A 215 -21.88 5.98 -16.20
N CYS A 216 -21.60 5.67 -14.93
CA CYS A 216 -21.97 6.54 -13.79
C CYS A 216 -21.31 7.91 -13.85
N GLN A 217 -20.03 7.98 -14.23
CA GLN A 217 -19.33 9.26 -14.40
C GLN A 217 -19.88 10.07 -15.58
N SER A 218 -20.25 9.41 -16.68
CA SER A 218 -20.82 10.09 -17.85
C SER A 218 -22.19 10.71 -17.61
N TRP A 219 -22.98 10.18 -16.67
CA TRP A 219 -24.28 10.77 -16.29
C TRP A 219 -24.13 12.01 -15.41
N LYS A 220 -22.94 12.24 -14.86
CA LYS A 220 -22.63 13.41 -14.01
C LYS A 220 -22.07 14.60 -14.79
N ASN A 221 -21.63 14.41 -16.04
CA ASN A 221 -21.15 15.47 -16.94
C ASN A 221 -22.25 15.91 -17.92
#